data_AF-I1H589-F1
#
_entry.id   AF-I1H589-F1
#
_cell.length_a   1.000
_cell.length_b   1.000
_cell.length_c   1.000
_cell.angle_alpha   90.00
_cell.angle_beta   90.00
_cell.angle_gamma   90.00
#
_symmetry.space_group_name_H-M   'P 1'
#
loop_
_entity.id
_entity.type
_entity.pdbx_description
1 polymer ?
#
loop_
_entity_poly.entity_id
_entity_poly.type
_entity_poly.pdbx_seq_one_letter_code
_entity_poly.pdbx_strand_id
1 'polypeptide(L)'
;MLWAKSLSRLPGTGEYNKFYGSGVYNCAGCGTPLYKSTTKFDSGCGWPAFFEGLPGAIQRTPDPDGRRVEITCTACGGHLGHVFKGEGFKTPTDERHCVNSVSMKFTPAS
;
A
#
# COMPACT_ATOMS: atom_id res chain seq x y z
N MET A 1 -10.83 -18.61 3.26
CA MET A 1 -10.53 -17.34 2.54
C MET A 1 -9.02 -17.15 2.50
N LEU A 2 -8.38 -17.69 1.47
CA LEU A 2 -6.92 -17.61 1.24
C LEU A 2 -6.72 -16.88 -0.08
N TRP A 3 -6.89 -15.56 -0.10
CA TRP A 3 -6.55 -14.79 -1.29
C TRP A 3 -5.34 -13.90 -0.96
N ALA A 4 -4.21 -14.26 -1.56
CA ALA A 4 -3.03 -13.43 -1.79
C ALA A 4 -2.04 -13.19 -0.63
N LYS A 5 -1.46 -14.24 -0.04
CA LYS A 5 -0.17 -14.08 0.69
C LYS A 5 1.04 -13.86 -0.23
N SER A 6 0.90 -14.02 -1.55
CA SER A 6 2.02 -13.82 -2.49
C SER A 6 1.52 -13.54 -3.91
N LEU A 7 1.04 -12.32 -4.17
CA LEU A 7 0.83 -11.82 -5.52
C LEU A 7 1.47 -10.44 -5.68
N SER A 8 2.77 -10.34 -5.39
CA SER A 8 3.56 -9.24 -5.92
C SER A 8 3.72 -9.49 -7.42
N ARG A 9 2.83 -8.91 -8.23
CA ARG A 9 3.05 -8.84 -9.69
C ARG A 9 4.44 -8.27 -9.96
N LEU A 10 5.05 -8.64 -11.09
CA LEU A 10 6.39 -8.18 -11.47
C LEU A 10 6.52 -6.66 -11.27
N PRO A 11 7.61 -6.18 -10.67
CA PRO A 11 7.82 -4.74 -10.48
C PRO A 11 7.66 -4.01 -11.81
N GLY A 12 6.96 -2.87 -11.79
CA GLY A 12 6.68 -2.07 -12.97
C GLY A 12 5.32 -2.33 -13.61
N THR A 13 4.70 -3.50 -13.39
CA THR A 13 3.52 -3.94 -14.16
C THR A 13 2.17 -3.69 -13.49
N GLY A 14 2.16 -3.24 -12.23
CA GLY A 14 0.93 -2.97 -11.49
C GLY A 14 0.19 -1.73 -12.00
N GLU A 15 -1.14 -1.83 -12.15
CA GLU A 15 -2.05 -0.77 -12.62
C GLU A 15 -1.78 0.59 -11.96
N TYR A 16 -1.49 0.58 -10.64
CA TYR A 16 -1.33 1.82 -9.86
C TYR A 16 0.12 2.24 -9.62
N ASN A 17 1.11 1.57 -10.21
CA ASN A 17 2.51 1.89 -9.98
C ASN A 17 2.83 3.34 -10.44
N LYS A 18 2.63 3.61 -11.74
CA LYS A 18 2.85 4.93 -12.36
C LYS A 18 1.56 5.75 -12.56
N PHE A 19 0.50 5.39 -11.85
CA PHE A 19 -0.75 6.13 -11.82
C PHE A 19 -0.74 7.17 -10.69
N TYR A 20 -1.17 8.41 -10.98
CA TYR A 20 -1.15 9.53 -10.02
C TYR A 20 -2.46 10.35 -10.08
N GLY A 21 -3.60 9.68 -10.25
CA GLY A 21 -4.91 10.36 -10.18
C GLY A 21 -5.23 10.89 -8.78
N SER A 22 -5.97 12.00 -8.71
CA SER A 22 -6.49 12.55 -7.46
C SER A 22 -7.69 11.73 -6.97
N GLY A 23 -7.64 11.20 -5.75
CA GLY A 23 -8.69 10.33 -5.22
C GLY A 23 -8.24 9.48 -4.04
N VAL A 24 -8.96 8.38 -3.80
CA VAL A 24 -8.74 7.46 -2.69
C VAL A 24 -8.52 6.05 -3.21
N TYR A 25 -7.55 5.34 -2.62
CA TYR A 25 -7.32 3.92 -2.85
C TYR A 25 -8.03 3.12 -1.75
N ASN A 26 -9.02 2.35 -2.16
CA ASN A 26 -9.85 1.52 -1.30
C ASN A 26 -9.37 0.07 -1.34
N CYS A 27 -9.60 -0.70 -0.28
CA CYS A 27 -9.30 -2.12 -0.24
C CYS A 27 -10.11 -2.85 -1.32
N ALA A 28 -9.43 -3.61 -2.19
CA ALA A 28 -10.12 -4.38 -3.22
C ALA A 28 -11.02 -5.49 -2.65
N GLY A 29 -10.75 -5.97 -1.43
CA GLY A 29 -11.50 -7.06 -0.80
C GLY A 29 -12.78 -6.61 -0.08
N CYS A 30 -12.76 -5.45 0.60
CA CYS A 30 -13.89 -5.00 1.43
C CYS A 30 -14.34 -3.55 1.18
N GLY A 31 -13.66 -2.81 0.31
CA GLY A 31 -14.00 -1.41 0.00
C GLY A 31 -13.56 -0.38 1.03
N THR A 32 -12.98 -0.77 2.18
CA THR A 32 -12.49 0.17 3.18
C THR A 32 -11.45 1.14 2.60
N PRO A 33 -11.56 2.45 2.80
CA PRO A 33 -10.54 3.41 2.41
C PRO A 33 -9.18 3.12 3.06
N LEU A 34 -8.11 3.04 2.26
CA LEU A 34 -6.76 2.71 2.74
C LEU A 34 -5.79 3.90 2.63
N TYR A 35 -5.74 4.55 1.47
CA TYR A 35 -4.75 5.60 1.17
C TYR A 35 -5.38 6.78 0.42
N LYS A 36 -4.90 7.99 0.69
CA LYS A 36 -5.20 9.17 -0.13
C LYS A 36 -4.16 9.32 -1.24
N SER A 37 -4.55 9.79 -2.42
CA SER A 37 -3.61 10.07 -3.52
C SER A 37 -2.51 11.07 -3.12
N THR A 38 -2.80 11.99 -2.20
CA THR A 38 -1.83 12.97 -1.65
C THR A 38 -0.68 12.33 -0.88
N THR A 39 -0.86 11.09 -0.43
CA THR A 39 0.17 10.31 0.27
C THR A 39 1.00 9.44 -0.67
N LYS A 40 0.60 9.35 -1.96
CA LYS A 40 1.29 8.56 -2.97
C LYS A 40 2.52 9.32 -3.47
N PHE A 41 3.62 8.61 -3.69
CA PHE A 41 4.84 9.19 -4.25
C PHE A 41 5.59 8.18 -5.15
N ASP A 42 6.52 8.67 -5.96
CA ASP A 42 7.41 7.80 -6.74
C ASP A 42 8.60 7.38 -5.88
N SER A 43 8.58 6.12 -5.43
CA SER A 43 9.70 5.54 -4.68
C SER A 43 10.73 4.84 -5.57
N GLY A 44 10.44 4.65 -6.86
CA GLY A 44 11.25 3.83 -7.75
C GLY A 44 11.20 2.31 -7.49
N CYS A 45 10.45 1.83 -6.48
CA CYS A 45 10.46 0.41 -6.10
C CYS A 45 9.74 -0.53 -7.09
N GLY A 46 8.97 0.01 -8.04
CA GLY A 46 8.21 -0.79 -9.01
C GLY A 46 6.78 -1.15 -8.58
N TRP A 47 6.36 -0.73 -7.40
CA TRP A 47 4.98 -0.83 -6.90
C TRP A 47 4.44 0.53 -6.46
N PRO A 48 3.10 0.69 -6.39
CA PRO A 48 2.49 1.83 -5.72
C PRO A 48 3.09 2.04 -4.33
N ALA A 49 3.57 3.25 -4.07
CA ALA A 49 4.17 3.63 -2.80
C ALA A 49 3.42 4.79 -2.16
N PHE A 50 3.16 4.65 -0.87
CA PHE A 50 2.53 5.67 -0.04
C PHE A 50 3.36 5.91 1.22
N PHE A 51 3.38 7.14 1.74
CA PHE A 51 4.10 7.42 2.99
C PHE A 51 3.20 7.35 4.23
N GLU A 52 1.89 7.30 4.05
CA GLU A 52 0.93 7.26 5.16
C GLU A 52 -0.38 6.62 4.71
N GLY A 53 -0.94 5.73 5.55
CA GLY A 53 -2.29 5.21 5.38
C GLY A 53 -3.32 6.04 6.14
N LEU A 54 -4.60 5.90 5.79
CA LEU A 54 -5.68 6.52 6.56
C LEU A 54 -5.66 6.04 8.02
N PRO A 55 -5.99 6.90 9.01
CA PRO A 55 -5.96 6.53 10.41
C PRO A 55 -6.76 5.25 10.70
N GLY A 56 -6.10 4.26 11.29
CA GLY A 56 -6.71 2.96 11.65
C GLY A 56 -6.94 1.98 10.49
N ALA A 57 -6.69 2.36 9.24
CA ALA A 57 -7.00 1.52 8.08
C ALA A 57 -5.98 0.39 7.83
N ILE A 58 -4.75 0.55 8.34
CA ILE A 58 -3.62 -0.35 8.09
C ILE A 58 -3.14 -0.98 9.39
N GLN A 59 -3.14 -2.31 9.44
CA GLN A 59 -2.54 -3.09 10.50
C GLN A 59 -1.11 -3.49 10.11
N ARG A 60 -0.17 -3.38 11.06
CA ARG A 60 1.26 -3.64 10.86
C ARG A 60 1.70 -4.86 11.67
N THR A 61 2.26 -5.86 11.01
CA THR A 61 2.73 -7.10 11.66
C THR A 61 4.16 -7.38 11.22
N PRO A 62 5.14 -7.48 12.13
CA PRO A 62 6.48 -7.91 11.77
C PRO A 62 6.46 -9.30 11.12
N ASP A 63 7.20 -9.48 10.02
CA ASP A 63 7.44 -10.80 9.43
C ASP A 63 8.17 -11.68 10.47
N PRO A 64 8.04 -13.01 10.43
CA PRO A 64 8.71 -13.92 11.37
C PRO A 64 10.24 -13.80 11.41
N ASP A 65 10.85 -13.30 10.32
CA ASP A 65 12.30 -13.05 10.25
C ASP A 65 12.72 -11.70 10.87
N GLY A 66 11.76 -10.87 11.28
CA GLY A 66 11.97 -9.55 11.89
C GLY A 66 12.50 -8.48 10.92
N ARG A 67 12.64 -8.77 9.63
CA ARG A 67 13.29 -7.87 8.66
C ARG A 67 12.33 -6.92 7.97
N ARG A 68 11.07 -7.33 7.83
CA ARG A 68 10.04 -6.54 7.16
C ARG A 68 8.80 -6.46 8.03
N VAL A 69 7.95 -5.49 7.76
CA VAL A 69 6.67 -5.33 8.44
C VAL A 69 5.57 -5.45 7.39
N GLU A 70 4.81 -6.54 7.46
CA GLU A 70 3.62 -6.77 6.65
C GLU A 70 2.56 -5.72 6.98
N ILE A 71 1.93 -5.19 5.94
CA ILE A 71 0.75 -4.34 6.06
C ILE A 71 -0.49 -5.07 5.54
N THR A 72 -1.54 -5.08 6.36
CA THR A 72 -2.83 -5.69 6.04
C THR A 72 -3.96 -4.68 6.25
N CYS A 73 -5.10 -4.88 5.59
CA CYS A 73 -6.29 -4.08 5.84
C CYS A 73 -6.85 -4.43 7.22
N THR A 74 -6.99 -3.44 8.11
CA THR A 74 -7.52 -3.66 9.47
C THR A 74 -8.93 -4.25 9.45
N ALA A 75 -9.76 -3.87 8.47
CA ALA A 75 -11.17 -4.26 8.43
C ALA A 75 -11.40 -5.73 8.01
N CYS A 76 -10.58 -6.28 7.11
CA CYS A 76 -10.80 -7.65 6.57
C CYS A 76 -9.58 -8.58 6.67
N GLY A 77 -8.44 -8.09 7.15
CA GLY A 77 -7.18 -8.85 7.22
C GLY A 77 -6.53 -9.11 5.86
N GLY A 78 -7.03 -8.51 4.77
CA GLY A 78 -6.48 -8.70 3.43
C GLY A 78 -5.05 -8.17 3.31
N HIS A 79 -4.15 -8.96 2.72
CA HIS A 79 -2.76 -8.58 2.50
C HIS A 79 -2.64 -7.40 1.51
N LEU A 80 -1.87 -6.39 1.89
CA LEU A 80 -1.64 -5.20 1.07
C LEU A 80 -0.20 -5.16 0.53
N GLY A 81 0.78 -5.49 1.35
CA GLY A 81 2.20 -5.45 1.00
C GLY A 81 3.09 -5.32 2.24
N HIS A 82 4.13 -4.51 2.16
CA HIS A 82 5.08 -4.26 3.27
C HIS A 82 5.36 -2.77 3.46
N VAL A 83 5.68 -2.37 4.69
CA VAL A 83 6.16 -1.02 5.02
C VAL A 83 7.63 -1.05 5.42
N PHE A 84 8.37 -0.06 4.95
CA PHE A 84 9.78 0.21 5.26
C PHE A 84 9.89 1.62 5.84
N LYS A 85 10.89 1.86 6.69
CA LYS A 85 11.13 3.15 7.35
C LYS A 85 12.62 3.50 7.33
N GLY A 86 12.94 4.79 7.36
CA GLY A 86 14.33 5.24 7.49
C GLY A 86 15.14 5.08 6.20
N GLU A 87 14.48 5.10 5.04
CA GLU A 87 15.12 4.95 3.73
C GLU A 87 15.58 6.31 3.16
N GLY A 88 15.26 7.42 3.82
CA GLY A 88 15.67 8.77 3.43
C GLY A 88 14.81 9.39 2.33
N PHE A 89 13.56 8.95 2.18
CA PHE A 89 12.62 9.59 1.27
C PHE A 89 12.22 10.97 1.78
N LYS A 90 12.10 11.94 0.88
CA LYS A 90 11.60 13.29 1.17
C LYS A 90 10.07 13.29 1.36
N THR A 91 9.60 12.52 2.33
CA THR A 91 8.18 12.42 2.72
C THR A 91 8.05 12.76 4.20
N PRO A 92 6.88 13.24 4.67
CA PRO A 92 6.72 13.68 6.06
C PRO A 92 7.05 12.62 7.12
N THR A 93 6.88 11.35 6.80
CA THR A 93 7.02 10.23 7.73
C THR A 93 8.29 9.40 7.51
N ASP A 94 8.99 9.59 6.38
CA ASP A 94 10.06 8.70 5.88
C ASP A 94 9.66 7.21 5.91
N GLU A 95 8.39 6.94 5.63
CA GLU A 95 7.86 5.60 5.46
C GLU A 95 7.58 5.32 3.98
N ARG A 96 7.79 4.07 3.58
CA ARG A 96 7.44 3.57 2.26
C ARG A 96 6.55 2.34 2.40
N HIS A 97 5.25 2.56 2.28
CA HIS A 97 4.26 1.50 2.12
C HIS A 97 4.32 1.01 0.68
N CYS A 98 4.98 -0.12 0.45
CA CYS A 98 5.06 -0.78 -0.85
C CYS A 98 3.83 -1.69 -1.01
N VAL A 99 2.84 -1.26 -1.80
CA VAL A 99 1.51 -1.88 -1.85
C VAL A 99 1.25 -2.55 -3.20
N ASN A 100 0.69 -3.75 -3.19
CA ASN A 100 0.25 -4.45 -4.39
C ASN A 100 -0.95 -3.74 -5.02
N SER A 101 -0.87 -3.37 -6.31
CA SER A 101 -2.01 -2.74 -7.01
C SER A 101 -3.28 -3.59 -6.95
N VAL A 102 -3.16 -4.92 -6.99
CA VAL A 102 -4.29 -5.85 -6.95
C VAL A 102 -5.06 -5.81 -5.62
N SER A 103 -4.43 -5.36 -4.55
CA SER A 103 -5.05 -5.26 -3.23
C SER A 103 -5.87 -3.98 -3.05
N MET A 104 -5.89 -3.11 -4.06
CA MET A 104 -6.58 -1.82 -4.02
C MET A 104 -7.46 -1.58 -5.24
N LYS A 105 -8.41 -0.65 -5.08
CA LYS A 105 -9.23 -0.07 -6.14
C LYS A 105 -9.24 1.44 -5.99
N PHE A 106 -9.03 2.16 -7.09
CA PHE A 106 -9.01 3.62 -7.06
C PHE A 106 -10.41 4.21 -7.27
N THR A 107 -10.77 5.19 -6.44
CA THR A 107 -11.97 6.01 -6.58
C THR A 107 -11.54 7.47 -6.81
N PRO A 108 -11.83 8.05 -7.98
CA PRO A 108 -11.48 9.45 -8.29
C PRO A 108 -12.14 10.43 -7.32
N ALA A 109 -11.46 11.54 -7.03
CA ALA A 109 -12.08 12.70 -6.40
C ALA A 109 -13.13 13.29 -7.35
N SER A 110 -14.30 13.64 -6.82
CA SER A 110 -15.37 14.33 -7.55
C SER A 110 -15.09 15.83 -7.71
#